data_AF-R9QYS8-F1
#
_entry.id   AF-R9QYS8-F1
#
_cell.length_a   1.000
_cell.length_b   1.000
_cell.length_c   1.000
_cell.angle_alpha   90.00
_cell.angle_beta   90.00
_cell.angle_gamma   90.00
#
_symmetry.space_group_name_H-M   'P 1'
#
loop_
_entity.id
_entity.type
_entity.pdbx_description
1 polymer ?
#
loop_
_entity_poly.entity_id
_entity_poly.type
_entity_poly.pdbx_seq_one_letter_code
_entity_poly.pdbx_strand_id
1 'polypeptide(L)'
;FGRTGEHFWGFEMRDVVPDIVTLAKGIGNGFPFSAVITTPKIAETLGHALHFNTYGGNPVATAVGMSVLEVIEEENLQENCRNVGTYLINELEKLRDEFEWSGDVRGKGLMIGVELVADKETKEPFPAKYFVDLMEDCKNMGLLLGRGGLNGNV
;
A
#
# COMPACT_ATOMS: atom_id res chain seq x y z
N PHE A 1 -0.90 1.87 -9.33
CA PHE A 1 -2.36 1.69 -9.11
C PHE A 1 -2.92 2.68 -8.08
N GLY A 2 -2.47 3.95 -8.07
CA GLY A 2 -3.13 5.05 -7.33
C GLY A 2 -3.15 4.93 -5.79
N ARG A 3 -2.45 3.95 -5.18
CA ARG A 3 -2.51 3.69 -3.73
C ARG A 3 -2.09 4.88 -2.87
N THR A 4 -1.21 5.74 -3.39
CA THR A 4 -0.71 6.94 -2.70
C THR A 4 -1.52 8.20 -3.01
N GLY A 5 -2.57 8.10 -3.83
CA GLY A 5 -3.47 9.21 -4.16
C GLY A 5 -2.90 10.15 -5.23
N GLU A 6 -1.87 10.93 -4.91
CA GLU A 6 -1.38 11.97 -5.82
C GLU A 6 -0.84 11.42 -7.15
N HIS A 7 -0.12 10.30 -7.08
CA HIS A 7 0.50 9.66 -8.23
C HIS A 7 0.00 8.22 -8.42
N PHE A 8 0.10 7.73 -9.66
CA PHE A 8 -0.30 6.36 -9.95
C PHE A 8 0.73 5.35 -9.43
N TRP A 9 2.02 5.70 -9.52
CA TRP A 9 3.16 4.94 -9.02
C TRP A 9 3.90 5.68 -7.89
N GLY A 10 4.34 4.94 -6.88
CA GLY A 10 4.98 5.54 -5.71
C GLY A 10 6.33 6.22 -5.99
N PHE A 11 7.05 5.80 -7.03
CA PHE A 11 8.35 6.41 -7.38
C PHE A 11 8.21 7.83 -7.94
N GLU A 12 7.04 8.19 -8.49
CA GLU A 12 6.78 9.53 -9.03
C GLU A 12 6.87 10.61 -7.94
N MET A 13 6.58 10.27 -6.68
CA MET A 13 6.71 11.18 -5.53
C MET A 13 8.15 11.67 -5.28
N ARG A 14 9.14 11.05 -5.92
CA ARG A 14 10.57 11.37 -5.76
C ARG A 14 11.21 11.82 -7.06
N ASP A 15 10.42 12.06 -8.11
CA ASP A 15 10.90 12.43 -9.44
C ASP A 15 11.96 11.45 -9.99
N VAL A 16 11.82 10.16 -9.66
CA VAL A 16 12.72 9.10 -10.12
C VAL A 16 12.05 8.29 -11.23
N VAL A 17 12.81 7.92 -12.25
CA VAL A 17 12.40 6.97 -13.29
C VAL A 17 13.22 5.68 -13.12
N PRO A 18 12.64 4.61 -12.54
CA PRO A 18 13.35 3.35 -12.37
C PRO A 18 13.57 2.63 -13.70
N ASP A 19 14.73 1.97 -13.85
CA ASP A 19 14.99 1.08 -14.98
C ASP A 19 14.07 -0.16 -14.98
N ILE A 20 13.65 -0.61 -13.79
CA ILE A 20 12.79 -1.77 -13.57
C ILE A 20 11.73 -1.42 -12.52
N VAL A 21 10.46 -1.72 -12.80
CA VAL A 21 9.33 -1.60 -11.88
C VAL A 21 8.65 -2.96 -11.73
N THR A 22 8.45 -3.40 -10.49
CA THR A 22 7.77 -4.67 -10.19
C THR A 22 6.37 -4.42 -9.63
N LEU A 23 5.39 -5.16 -10.13
CA LEU A 23 3.97 -5.00 -9.83
C LEU A 23 3.35 -6.33 -9.40
N ALA A 24 2.41 -6.29 -8.46
CA ALA A 24 1.65 -7.45 -7.98
C ALA A 24 0.40 -6.96 -7.23
N LYS A 25 -0.16 -7.79 -6.33
CA LYS A 25 -1.25 -7.46 -5.41
C LYS A 25 -2.46 -6.81 -6.11
N GLY A 26 -2.54 -5.48 -6.08
CA GLY A 26 -3.66 -4.71 -6.63
C GLY A 26 -3.88 -4.91 -8.12
N ILE A 27 -2.85 -5.28 -8.89
CA ILE A 27 -2.96 -5.51 -10.35
C ILE A 27 -3.99 -6.59 -10.72
N GLY A 28 -4.21 -7.57 -9.84
CA GLY A 28 -5.09 -8.72 -10.13
C GLY A 28 -6.39 -8.72 -9.34
N ASN A 29 -6.64 -7.74 -8.47
CA ASN A 29 -7.80 -7.71 -7.56
C ASN A 29 -8.09 -9.08 -6.88
N GLY A 30 -7.04 -9.77 -6.42
CA GLY A 30 -7.12 -11.11 -5.82
C GLY A 30 -6.75 -12.26 -6.75
N PHE A 31 -6.80 -12.08 -8.08
CA PHE A 31 -6.28 -13.04 -9.04
C PHE A 31 -4.74 -13.04 -9.05
N PRO A 32 -4.06 -14.20 -9.17
CA PRO A 32 -2.60 -14.26 -9.24
C PRO A 32 -2.07 -13.59 -10.51
N PHE A 33 -1.63 -12.34 -10.38
CA PHE A 33 -1.04 -11.58 -11.47
C PHE A 33 0.08 -10.66 -10.95
N SER A 34 1.17 -10.61 -11.71
CA SER A 34 2.32 -9.74 -11.45
C SER A 34 2.95 -9.34 -12.78
N ALA A 35 3.74 -8.27 -12.75
CA ALA A 35 4.46 -7.78 -13.92
C ALA A 35 5.83 -7.23 -13.52
N VAL A 36 6.76 -7.33 -14.46
CA VAL A 36 8.02 -6.59 -14.43
C VAL A 36 8.02 -5.67 -15.64
N ILE A 37 7.98 -4.36 -15.41
CA ILE A 37 8.08 -3.34 -16.44
C ILE A 37 9.54 -2.91 -16.48
N THR A 38 10.12 -2.82 -17.68
CA THR A 38 11.52 -2.45 -17.87
C THR A 38 11.74 -1.78 -19.22
N THR A 39 12.93 -1.22 -19.43
CA THR A 39 13.32 -0.61 -20.70
C THR A 39 13.52 -1.67 -21.79
N PRO A 40 13.36 -1.32 -23.08
CA PRO A 40 13.63 -2.24 -24.19
C PRO A 40 15.04 -2.85 -24.14
N LYS A 41 16.06 -2.03 -23.84
CA LYS A 41 17.45 -2.47 -23.72
C LYS A 41 17.66 -3.57 -22.68
N ILE A 42 16.92 -3.51 -21.55
CA ILE A 42 17.01 -4.54 -20.52
C ILE A 42 16.18 -5.77 -20.92
N ALA A 43 14.98 -5.56 -21.48
CA ALA A 43 14.12 -6.64 -21.95
C ALA A 43 14.80 -7.50 -23.03
N GLU A 44 15.59 -6.90 -23.92
CA GLU A 44 16.37 -7.59 -24.96
C GLU A 44 17.27 -8.70 -24.38
N THR A 45 17.80 -8.51 -23.17
CA THR A 45 18.65 -9.52 -22.52
C THR A 45 17.91 -10.82 -22.19
N LEU A 46 16.57 -10.77 -22.03
CA LEU A 46 15.74 -11.95 -21.81
C LEU A 46 15.66 -12.83 -23.07
N GLY A 47 15.93 -12.27 -24.25
CA GLY A 47 16.02 -13.03 -25.50
C GLY A 47 17.31 -13.83 -25.65
N HIS A 48 18.32 -13.57 -24.82
CA HIS A 48 19.60 -14.30 -24.85
C HIS A 48 19.53 -15.66 -24.12
N ALA A 49 18.45 -15.91 -23.39
CA ALA A 49 18.20 -17.17 -22.69
C ALA A 49 16.74 -17.60 -22.91
N LEU A 50 16.43 -18.87 -22.65
CA LEU A 50 15.04 -19.34 -22.65
C LEU A 50 14.32 -18.76 -21.42
N HIS A 51 13.66 -17.61 -21.58
CA HIS A 51 12.79 -17.04 -20.57
C HIS A 51 11.34 -17.45 -20.82
N PHE A 52 10.75 -18.22 -19.90
CA PHE A 52 9.39 -18.74 -20.04
C PHE A 52 8.69 -18.83 -18.68
N ASN A 53 7.39 -18.54 -18.66
CA ASN A 53 6.52 -18.75 -17.51
C ASN A 53 5.20 -19.37 -17.98
N THR A 54 4.91 -20.59 -17.51
CA THR A 54 3.74 -21.38 -17.92
C THR A 54 2.41 -20.64 -17.78
N TYR A 55 2.26 -19.81 -16.74
CA TYR A 55 1.03 -19.05 -16.49
C TYR A 55 1.19 -17.54 -16.68
N GLY A 56 2.39 -17.09 -17.02
CA GLY A 56 2.70 -15.67 -17.18
C GLY A 56 1.93 -15.06 -18.35
N GLY A 57 1.25 -13.94 -18.10
CA GLY A 57 0.53 -13.20 -19.13
C GLY A 57 -0.62 -13.98 -19.79
N ASN A 58 -1.17 -15.00 -19.12
CA ASN A 58 -2.30 -15.74 -19.69
C ASN A 58 -3.51 -14.80 -19.92
N PRO A 59 -4.42 -15.13 -20.88
CA PRO A 59 -5.52 -14.25 -21.25
C PRO A 59 -6.47 -13.90 -20.09
N VAL A 60 -6.67 -14.81 -19.14
CA VAL A 60 -7.55 -14.57 -17.98
C VAL A 60 -6.91 -13.54 -17.04
N ALA A 61 -5.63 -13.71 -16.69
CA ALA A 61 -4.90 -12.74 -15.86
C ALA A 61 -4.88 -11.35 -16.52
N THR A 62 -4.67 -11.32 -17.84
CA THR A 62 -4.62 -10.07 -18.62
C THR A 62 -5.97 -9.38 -18.65
N ALA A 63 -7.07 -10.12 -18.89
CA ALA A 63 -8.42 -9.56 -18.84
C ALA A 63 -8.76 -9.00 -17.45
N VAL A 64 -8.40 -9.71 -16.38
CA VAL A 64 -8.57 -9.21 -15.01
C VAL A 64 -7.79 -7.91 -14.79
N GLY A 65 -6.53 -7.87 -15.20
CA GLY A 65 -5.70 -6.66 -15.06
C GLY A 65 -6.25 -5.47 -15.84
N MET A 66 -6.79 -5.71 -17.05
CA MET A 66 -7.47 -4.68 -17.85
C MET A 66 -8.69 -4.13 -17.12
N SER A 67 -9.59 -4.99 -16.64
CA SER A 67 -10.77 -4.55 -15.91
C SER A 67 -10.44 -3.81 -14.61
N VAL A 68 -9.34 -4.17 -13.94
CA VAL A 68 -8.85 -3.41 -12.77
C VAL A 68 -8.44 -1.99 -13.16
N LEU A 69 -7.74 -1.83 -14.28
CA LEU A 69 -7.34 -0.50 -14.76
C LEU A 69 -8.55 0.33 -15.19
N GLU A 70 -9.48 -0.27 -15.91
CA GLU A 70 -10.75 0.36 -16.34
C GLU A 70 -11.52 0.90 -15.12
N VAL A 71 -11.73 0.07 -14.09
CA VAL A 71 -12.44 0.49 -12.87
C VAL A 71 -11.69 1.61 -12.14
N ILE A 72 -10.36 1.57 -12.06
CA ILE A 72 -9.58 2.64 -11.42
C ILE A 72 -9.80 3.99 -12.13
N GLU A 73 -9.86 3.97 -13.47
CA GLU A 73 -10.09 5.15 -14.29
C GLU A 73 -11.54 5.63 -14.24
N GLU A 74 -12.51 4.76 -14.56
CA GLU A 74 -13.94 5.11 -14.65
C GLU A 74 -14.51 5.61 -13.32
N GLU A 75 -14.12 4.99 -12.20
CA GLU A 75 -14.60 5.37 -10.87
C GLU A 75 -13.71 6.44 -10.18
N ASN A 76 -12.70 6.97 -10.88
CA ASN A 76 -11.76 7.96 -10.34
C ASN A 76 -11.12 7.53 -8.99
N LEU A 77 -10.75 6.25 -8.87
CA LEU A 77 -10.33 5.68 -7.59
C LEU A 77 -9.05 6.28 -7.04
N GLN A 78 -8.16 6.77 -7.90
CA GLN A 78 -6.95 7.48 -7.47
C GLN A 78 -7.30 8.82 -6.78
N GLU A 79 -8.23 9.57 -7.36
CA GLU A 79 -8.70 10.83 -6.80
C GLU A 79 -9.48 10.61 -5.49
N ASN A 80 -10.35 9.59 -5.46
CA ASN A 80 -11.01 9.17 -4.23
C ASN A 80 -9.99 8.79 -3.13
N CYS A 81 -8.95 8.02 -3.50
CA CYS A 81 -7.87 7.66 -2.59
C CYS A 81 -7.14 8.88 -2.02
N ARG A 82 -6.91 9.91 -2.84
CA ARG A 82 -6.32 11.20 -2.40
C ARG A 82 -7.24 11.91 -1.41
N ASN A 83 -8.52 12.06 -1.74
CA ASN A 83 -9.49 12.81 -0.94
C ASN A 83 -9.79 12.12 0.41
N VAL A 84 -10.15 10.85 0.38
CA VAL A 84 -10.47 10.07 1.59
C VAL A 84 -9.22 9.84 2.43
N GLY A 85 -8.07 9.57 1.80
CA GLY A 85 -6.80 9.41 2.50
C GLY A 85 -6.38 10.67 3.25
N THR A 86 -6.52 11.84 2.62
CA THR A 86 -6.22 13.14 3.27
C THR A 86 -7.15 13.39 4.45
N TYR A 87 -8.45 13.15 4.29
CA TYR A 87 -9.41 13.24 5.39
C TYR A 87 -9.02 12.33 6.56
N LEU A 88 -8.75 11.05 6.28
CA LEU A 88 -8.41 10.07 7.31
C LEU A 88 -7.12 10.43 8.04
N ILE A 89 -6.08 10.87 7.35
CA ILE A 89 -4.83 11.32 7.98
C ILE A 89 -5.11 12.49 8.94
N ASN A 90 -5.86 13.51 8.50
CA ASN A 90 -6.18 14.67 9.34
C ASN A 90 -6.96 14.28 10.60
N GLU A 91 -7.91 13.34 10.50
CA GLU A 91 -8.64 12.87 11.70
C GLU A 91 -7.76 12.02 12.62
N LEU A 92 -6.89 11.17 12.06
CA LEU A 92 -5.93 10.39 12.85
C LEU A 92 -4.91 11.27 13.56
N GLU A 93 -4.48 12.38 12.95
CA GLU A 93 -3.59 13.36 13.58
C GLU A 93 -4.23 14.03 14.80
N LYS A 94 -5.54 14.31 14.77
CA LYS A 94 -6.25 14.79 15.97
C LYS A 94 -6.24 13.76 17.09
N LEU A 95 -6.45 12.48 16.77
CA LEU A 95 -6.36 11.39 17.75
C LEU A 95 -4.93 11.23 18.27
N ARG A 96 -3.92 11.42 17.42
CA ARG A 96 -2.51 11.46 17.85
C ARG A 96 -2.28 12.54 18.91
N ASP A 97 -2.85 13.71 18.71
CA ASP A 97 -2.70 14.83 19.64
C ASP A 97 -3.51 14.62 20.93
N GLU A 98 -4.61 13.86 20.88
CA GLU A 98 -5.44 13.50 22.04
C GLU A 98 -4.82 12.39 22.91
N PHE A 99 -4.20 11.38 22.29
CA PHE A 99 -3.72 10.19 23.01
C PHE A 99 -2.19 10.15 23.14
N GLU A 100 -1.69 10.07 24.37
CA GLU A 100 -0.26 9.97 24.68
C GLU A 100 0.43 8.75 24.05
N TRP A 101 -0.32 7.67 23.81
CA TRP A 101 0.20 6.44 23.24
C TRP A 101 0.19 6.40 21.70
N SER A 102 -0.33 7.43 21.03
CA SER A 102 -0.28 7.56 19.57
C SER A 102 0.89 8.46 19.18
N GLY A 103 1.97 7.87 18.70
CA GLY A 103 3.25 8.54 18.46
C GLY A 103 3.32 9.30 17.15
N ASP A 104 2.97 8.65 16.05
CA ASP A 104 3.09 9.23 14.70
C ASP A 104 1.98 8.74 13.78
N VAL A 105 1.53 9.61 12.87
CA VAL A 105 0.58 9.30 11.81
C VAL A 105 1.25 9.64 10.49
N ARG A 106 1.45 8.62 9.65
CA ARG A 106 2.20 8.78 8.40
C ARG A 106 1.60 8.00 7.26
N GLY A 107 1.77 8.52 6.05
CA GLY A 107 1.25 7.88 4.86
C GLY A 107 0.91 8.86 3.75
N LYS A 108 0.36 8.31 2.66
CA LYS A 108 -0.17 9.05 1.52
C LYS A 108 -1.35 8.27 0.94
N GLY A 109 -2.40 8.97 0.51
CA GLY A 109 -3.63 8.34 0.04
C GLY A 109 -4.16 7.35 1.07
N LEU A 110 -4.53 6.15 0.64
CA LEU A 110 -5.01 5.06 1.50
C LEU A 110 -3.90 4.04 1.83
N MET A 111 -2.66 4.52 1.96
CA MET A 111 -1.54 3.78 2.54
C MET A 111 -1.05 4.57 3.76
N ILE A 112 -1.66 4.27 4.91
CA ILE A 112 -1.53 5.02 6.15
C ILE A 112 -1.13 4.05 7.26
N GLY A 113 -0.24 4.48 8.15
CA GLY A 113 0.10 3.80 9.38
C GLY A 113 0.03 4.75 10.57
N VAL A 114 -0.35 4.21 11.72
CA VAL A 114 -0.39 4.92 13.00
C VAL A 114 0.54 4.18 13.95
N GLU A 115 1.63 4.83 14.32
CA GLU A 115 2.59 4.25 15.25
C GLU A 115 2.15 4.47 16.68
N LEU A 116 2.03 3.38 17.44
CA LEU A 116 1.75 3.43 18.87
C LEU A 116 3.05 3.32 19.66
N VAL A 117 3.19 4.15 20.69
CA VAL A 117 4.36 4.22 21.58
C VAL A 117 3.92 4.25 23.04
N ALA A 118 4.76 3.76 23.94
CA ALA A 118 4.56 3.93 25.38
C ALA A 118 4.87 5.36 25.83
N ASP A 119 5.77 6.04 25.11
CA ASP A 119 6.22 7.39 25.39
C ASP A 119 6.62 8.09 24.08
N LYS A 120 6.12 9.32 23.86
CA LYS A 120 6.30 10.08 22.61
C LYS A 120 7.72 10.61 22.42
N GLU A 121 8.44 10.91 23.50
CA GLU A 121 9.78 11.49 23.42
C GLU A 121 10.83 10.43 23.09
N THR A 122 10.80 9.33 23.85
CA THR A 122 11.71 8.19 23.71
C THR A 122 11.34 7.28 22.54
N LYS A 123 10.08 7.34 22.09
CA LYS A 123 9.50 6.43 21.08
C LYS A 123 9.60 4.95 21.48
N GLU A 124 9.56 4.68 22.78
CA GLU A 124 9.50 3.31 23.27
C GLU A 124 8.26 2.62 22.66
N PRO A 125 8.39 1.46 21.99
CA PRO A 125 7.26 0.82 21.32
C PRO A 125 6.12 0.50 22.29
N PHE A 126 4.88 0.69 21.84
CA PHE A 126 3.72 0.35 22.67
C PHE A 126 3.74 -1.13 23.06
N PRO A 127 3.40 -1.51 24.32
CA PRO A 127 3.52 -2.88 24.75
C PRO A 127 2.65 -3.83 23.92
N ALA A 128 3.27 -4.88 23.37
CA ALA A 128 2.65 -5.75 22.38
C ALA A 128 1.34 -6.40 22.84
N LYS A 129 1.19 -6.68 24.14
CA LYS A 129 -0.04 -7.23 24.73
C LYS A 129 -1.22 -6.27 24.53
N TYR A 130 -1.06 -5.00 24.91
CA TYR A 130 -2.12 -4.00 24.78
C TYR A 130 -2.44 -3.68 23.32
N PHE A 131 -1.45 -3.74 22.43
CA PHE A 131 -1.70 -3.60 20.99
C PHE A 131 -2.61 -4.72 20.46
N VAL A 132 -2.36 -5.97 20.88
CA VAL A 132 -3.21 -7.11 20.47
C VAL A 132 -4.62 -6.96 21.02
N ASP A 133 -4.76 -6.57 22.28
CA ASP A 133 -6.08 -6.33 22.89
C ASP A 133 -6.85 -5.24 22.11
N LEU A 134 -6.20 -4.13 21.75
CA LEU A 134 -6.80 -3.07 20.93
C LEU A 134 -7.25 -3.56 19.54
N MET A 135 -6.46 -4.41 18.89
CA MET A 135 -6.80 -4.99 17.58
C MET A 135 -8.00 -5.93 17.68
N GLU A 136 -8.08 -6.72 18.75
CA GLU A 136 -9.21 -7.60 19.02
C GLU A 136 -10.49 -6.81 19.33
N ASP A 137 -10.38 -5.72 20.08
CA ASP A 137 -11.50 -4.79 20.32
C ASP A 137 -11.99 -4.16 19.02
N CYS A 138 -11.08 -3.68 18.15
CA CYS A 138 -11.43 -3.17 16.83
C CYS A 138 -12.19 -4.23 16.01
N LYS A 139 -11.68 -5.46 15.97
CA LYS A 139 -12.33 -6.58 15.29
C LYS A 139 -13.73 -6.85 15.84
N ASN A 140 -13.89 -6.88 17.18
CA ASN A 140 -15.19 -7.09 17.83
C ASN A 140 -16.18 -5.94 17.55
N MET A 141 -15.68 -4.73 17.31
CA MET A 141 -16.45 -3.56 16.87
C MET A 141 -16.69 -3.52 15.34
N GLY A 142 -16.17 -4.48 14.58
CA GLY A 142 -16.36 -4.58 13.13
C GLY A 142 -15.31 -3.85 12.27
N LEU A 143 -14.18 -3.43 12.87
CA LEU A 143 -13.07 -2.79 12.18
C LEU A 143 -11.87 -3.74 12.08
N LEU A 144 -11.49 -4.12 10.86
CA LEU A 144 -10.30 -4.94 10.61
C LEU A 144 -9.10 -4.05 10.29
N LEU A 145 -8.05 -4.19 11.11
CA LEU A 145 -6.81 -3.46 10.96
C LEU A 145 -5.65 -4.42 10.64
N GLY A 146 -4.63 -3.90 9.98
CA GLY A 146 -3.34 -4.58 9.83
C GLY A 146 -2.39 -4.18 10.95
N ARG A 147 -1.37 -5.01 11.17
CA ARG A 147 -0.26 -4.72 12.09
C ARG A 147 1.06 -4.92 11.35
N GLY A 148 1.99 -3.99 11.51
CA GLY A 148 3.32 -4.00 10.90
C GLY A 148 4.33 -3.19 11.70
N GLY A 149 5.34 -2.67 11.00
CA GLY A 149 6.47 -1.99 11.63
C GLY A 149 7.52 -2.96 12.19
N LEU A 150 8.76 -2.50 12.30
CA LEU A 150 9.89 -3.31 12.77
C LEU A 150 9.67 -3.88 14.17
N ASN A 151 9.04 -3.09 15.04
CA ASN A 151 8.73 -3.47 16.42
C ASN A 151 7.29 -3.96 16.59
N GLY A 152 6.53 -4.11 15.49
CA GLY A 152 5.13 -4.53 15.55
C GLY A 152 4.21 -3.50 16.22
N ASN A 153 4.47 -2.20 16.09
CA ASN A 153 3.71 -1.15 16.78
C ASN A 153 3.07 -0.14 15.80
N VAL A 154 2.81 -0.56 14.56
CA VAL A 154 2.22 0.27 13.48
C VAL A 154 1.06 -0.46 12.84
#